data_AF-A0A939XK29-F1
#
_entry.id   AF-A0A939XK29-F1
#
_cell.length_a   1.000
_cell.length_b   1.000
_cell.length_c   1.000
_cell.angle_alpha   90.00
_cell.angle_beta   90.00
_cell.angle_gamma   90.00
#
_symmetry.space_group_name_H-M   'P 1'
#
loop_
_entity.id
_entity.type
_entity.pdbx_description
1 polymer ?
#
loop_
_entity_poly.entity_id
_entity_poly.type
_entity_poly.pdbx_seq_one_letter_code
_entity_poly.pdbx_strand_id
1 'polypeptide(L)'
;ICGITHEELTGNFVPEIEKIAKKKRLTFDGCIAELKRWYDCYLFHEDGEKVFNPVSLLRAFDGLDFQNYWYETGNPTILMKRIHSGYFDFRRFVNDVSYPKDGLKSYKDDDLNTDLVPLLYYTGYLTIKSYDDSMRLYTLGFPNNEIELSFLNGLANEFYRAPNDLMGFNYAYFLQDFYSGDVESLIGRFQALYSTIPYANDDNDKWVERDFQNVIFLVFTICGHFVVSELHSSKGRADTIVVNDKYVYLFEFKMDSDAQTALDQINEKDYAGRFKMDGRKLLKVGVNFSSKEKNITEWKVSE
;
A
#
# COMPACT_ATOMS: atom_id res chain seq x y z
N ILE A 1 -3.26 13.35 -26.50
CA ILE A 1 -2.85 13.14 -25.09
C ILE A 1 -4.12 13.05 -24.27
N CYS A 2 -4.23 12.10 -23.35
CA CYS A 2 -5.40 11.97 -22.47
C CYS A 2 -4.95 12.37 -21.05
N GLY A 3 -5.29 13.58 -20.62
CA GLY A 3 -4.85 14.15 -19.35
C GLY A 3 -4.81 15.67 -19.39
N ILE A 4 -4.55 16.29 -18.23
CA ILE A 4 -4.35 17.74 -18.07
C ILE A 4 -2.90 17.99 -17.70
N THR A 5 -2.19 18.90 -18.37
CA THR A 5 -0.79 19.19 -18.03
C THR A 5 -0.68 20.08 -16.80
N HIS A 6 0.51 20.22 -16.22
CA HIS A 6 0.71 21.15 -15.11
C HIS A 6 0.46 22.61 -15.52
N GLU A 7 0.81 22.97 -16.76
CA GLU A 7 0.55 24.29 -17.33
C GLU A 7 -0.95 24.54 -17.50
N GLU A 8 -1.70 23.58 -18.04
CA GLU A 8 -3.15 23.68 -18.18
C GLU A 8 -3.85 23.74 -16.82
N LEU A 9 -3.38 22.97 -15.83
CA LEU A 9 -3.90 23.00 -14.46
C LEU A 9 -3.76 24.40 -13.85
N THR A 10 -2.55 24.97 -13.91
CA THR A 10 -2.22 26.25 -13.28
C THR A 10 -2.77 27.45 -14.06
N GLY A 11 -2.96 27.32 -15.38
CA GLY A 11 -3.50 28.37 -16.23
C GLY A 11 -5.03 28.44 -16.24
N ASN A 12 -5.73 27.30 -16.13
CA ASN A 12 -7.18 27.23 -16.39
C ASN A 12 -8.05 26.95 -15.16
N PHE A 13 -7.47 26.47 -14.04
CA PHE A 13 -8.24 26.04 -12.85
C PHE A 13 -7.90 26.84 -11.59
N VAL A 14 -7.37 28.06 -11.73
CA VAL A 14 -7.02 28.92 -10.58
C VAL A 14 -8.20 29.08 -9.61
N PRO A 15 -9.44 29.39 -10.05
CA PRO A 15 -10.55 29.57 -9.13
C PRO A 15 -10.90 28.30 -8.33
N GLU A 16 -10.80 27.13 -8.95
CA GLU A 16 -11.06 25.83 -8.32
C GLU A 16 -9.99 25.50 -7.29
N ILE A 17 -8.71 25.71 -7.63
CA ILE A 17 -7.57 25.50 -6.73
C ILE A 17 -7.70 26.41 -5.50
N GLU A 18 -8.02 27.69 -5.68
CA GLU A 18 -8.21 28.64 -4.58
C GLU A 18 -9.35 28.22 -3.64
N LYS A 19 -10.46 27.70 -4.17
CA LYS A 19 -11.58 27.21 -3.36
C LYS A 19 -11.15 26.04 -2.47
N ILE A 20 -10.43 25.05 -3.02
CA ILE A 20 -9.90 23.93 -2.24
C ILE A 20 -8.90 24.42 -1.20
N ALA A 21 -7.93 25.23 -1.62
CA ALA A 21 -6.89 25.77 -0.75
C ALA A 21 -7.50 26.48 0.47
N LYS A 22 -8.53 27.30 0.25
CA LYS A 22 -9.27 27.98 1.33
C LYS A 22 -9.97 26.99 2.27
N LYS A 23 -10.68 25.99 1.73
CA LYS A 23 -11.40 24.99 2.53
C LYS A 23 -10.43 24.14 3.37
N LYS A 24 -9.30 23.75 2.80
CA LYS A 24 -8.27 22.90 3.42
C LYS A 24 -7.21 23.67 4.21
N ARG A 25 -7.29 25.01 4.23
CA ARG A 25 -6.32 25.92 4.89
C ARG A 25 -4.89 25.73 4.38
N LEU A 26 -4.75 25.54 3.07
CA LEU A 26 -3.47 25.41 2.36
C LEU A 26 -3.14 26.71 1.63
N THR A 27 -1.86 26.90 1.31
CA THR A 27 -1.45 27.88 0.30
C THR A 27 -1.83 27.38 -1.09
N PHE A 28 -1.81 28.27 -2.09
CA PHE A 28 -2.06 27.87 -3.49
C PHE A 28 -1.07 26.79 -3.94
N ASP A 29 0.23 27.01 -3.71
CA ASP A 29 1.28 26.03 -4.02
C ASP A 29 1.14 24.74 -3.21
N GLY A 30 0.72 24.84 -1.95
CA GLY A 30 0.44 23.68 -1.10
C GLY A 30 -0.73 22.85 -1.63
N CYS A 31 -1.77 23.50 -2.15
CA CYS A 31 -2.89 22.84 -2.80
C CYS A 31 -2.47 22.16 -4.12
N ILE A 32 -1.63 22.81 -4.93
CA ILE A 32 -1.05 22.19 -6.13
C ILE A 32 -0.21 20.97 -5.75
N ALA A 33 0.59 21.05 -4.68
CA ALA A 33 1.38 19.91 -4.21
C ALA A 33 0.49 18.74 -3.77
N GLU A 34 -0.64 19.00 -3.10
CA GLU A 34 -1.63 17.96 -2.78
C GLU A 34 -2.33 17.39 -4.03
N LEU A 35 -2.74 18.25 -4.96
CA LEU A 35 -3.30 17.80 -6.25
C LEU A 35 -2.28 16.92 -6.99
N LYS A 36 -0.99 17.24 -6.92
CA LYS A 36 0.06 16.39 -7.49
C LYS A 36 0.16 15.05 -6.75
N ARG A 37 0.21 15.07 -5.42
CA ARG A 37 0.25 13.84 -4.60
C ARG A 37 -0.91 12.89 -4.86
N TRP A 38 -2.09 13.43 -5.14
CA TRP A 38 -3.30 12.64 -5.35
C TRP A 38 -3.59 12.31 -6.81
N TYR A 39 -3.30 13.24 -7.74
CA TYR A 39 -3.80 13.18 -9.11
C TYR A 39 -2.75 13.46 -10.20
N ASP A 40 -1.48 13.74 -9.87
CA ASP A 40 -0.42 13.77 -10.88
C ASP A 40 -0.22 12.35 -11.39
N CYS A 41 -0.52 12.12 -12.66
CA CYS A 41 -0.67 10.77 -13.17
C CYS A 41 0.48 10.41 -14.11
N TYR A 42 0.14 10.16 -15.36
CA TYR A 42 0.74 9.10 -16.13
C TYR A 42 1.72 9.68 -17.16
N LEU A 43 2.94 9.17 -17.16
CA LEU A 43 3.94 9.41 -18.19
C LEU A 43 3.83 8.34 -19.28
N PHE A 44 3.40 8.73 -20.48
CA PHE A 44 3.21 7.83 -21.61
C PHE A 44 4.51 7.45 -22.34
N HIS A 45 5.53 8.30 -22.23
CA HIS A 45 6.84 8.17 -22.87
C HIS A 45 7.88 8.91 -22.02
N GLU A 46 9.12 8.43 -21.98
CA GLU A 46 10.20 9.01 -21.18
C GLU A 46 10.50 10.49 -21.50
N ASP A 47 10.37 10.88 -22.77
CA ASP A 47 10.54 12.27 -23.23
C ASP A 47 9.25 13.12 -23.14
N GLY A 48 8.17 12.54 -22.63
CA GLY A 48 6.88 13.21 -22.47
C GLY A 48 6.80 14.02 -21.18
N GLU A 49 5.64 14.64 -20.98
CA GLU A 49 5.27 15.23 -19.70
C GLU A 49 4.25 14.36 -18.96
N LYS A 50 4.27 14.43 -17.64
CA LYS A 50 3.21 13.83 -16.82
C LYS A 50 1.94 14.66 -16.95
N VAL A 51 0.82 13.96 -16.97
CA VAL A 51 -0.50 14.58 -17.03
C VAL A 51 -1.36 14.09 -15.88
N PHE A 52 -2.20 14.98 -15.36
CA PHE A 52 -3.19 14.69 -14.33
C PHE A 52 -4.37 13.90 -14.91
N ASN A 53 -4.96 13.00 -14.12
CA ASN A 53 -6.22 12.35 -14.47
C ASN A 53 -7.37 13.38 -14.50
N PRO A 54 -8.01 13.63 -15.66
CA PRO A 54 -9.04 14.66 -15.76
C PRO A 54 -10.26 14.38 -14.88
N VAL A 55 -10.68 13.12 -14.76
CA VAL A 55 -11.88 12.75 -13.99
C VAL A 55 -11.63 12.95 -12.50
N SER A 56 -10.54 12.39 -11.96
CA SER A 56 -10.21 12.55 -10.54
C SER A 56 -10.01 14.00 -10.15
N LEU A 57 -9.33 14.77 -11.01
CA LEU A 57 -9.09 16.20 -10.78
C LEU A 57 -10.39 17.02 -10.77
N LEU A 58 -11.28 16.81 -11.75
CA LEU A 58 -12.57 17.50 -11.79
C LEU A 58 -13.48 17.11 -10.61
N ARG A 59 -13.44 15.85 -10.18
CA ARG A 59 -14.16 15.39 -8.97
C ARG A 59 -13.63 16.01 -7.69
N ALA A 60 -12.32 16.21 -7.60
CA ALA A 60 -11.70 16.92 -6.48
C ALA A 60 -12.16 18.37 -6.41
N PHE A 61 -12.23 19.05 -7.56
CA PHE A 61 -12.76 20.42 -7.65
C PHE A 61 -14.23 20.52 -7.27
N ASP A 62 -15.06 19.59 -7.72
CA ASP A 62 -16.49 19.56 -7.40
C ASP A 62 -16.75 19.29 -5.90
N GLY A 63 -16.08 18.28 -5.33
CA GLY A 63 -16.22 17.92 -3.91
C GLY A 63 -15.44 18.83 -2.95
N LEU A 64 -14.53 19.64 -3.48
CA LEU A 64 -13.54 20.41 -2.73
C LEU A 64 -12.76 19.53 -1.75
N ASP A 65 -12.32 18.35 -2.18
CA ASP A 65 -11.63 17.37 -1.34
C ASP A 65 -10.57 16.58 -2.11
N PHE A 66 -9.58 16.07 -1.38
CA PHE A 66 -8.59 15.12 -1.88
C PHE A 66 -8.97 13.73 -1.41
N GLN A 67 -9.48 12.92 -2.32
CA GLN A 67 -9.84 11.53 -2.06
C GLN A 67 -9.66 10.68 -3.33
N ASN A 68 -9.85 9.38 -3.17
CA ASN A 68 -9.77 8.42 -4.24
C ASN A 68 -11.06 8.41 -5.07
N TYR A 69 -10.95 8.77 -6.35
CA TYR A 69 -12.01 8.75 -7.36
C TYR A 69 -11.79 7.67 -8.44
N TRP A 70 -10.61 7.05 -8.48
CA TRP A 70 -10.22 6.05 -9.46
C TRP A 70 -11.12 4.80 -9.43
N TYR A 71 -11.43 4.29 -8.23
CA TYR A 71 -12.22 3.06 -8.08
C TYR A 71 -13.66 3.19 -8.65
N GLU A 72 -14.21 4.41 -8.67
CA GLU A 72 -15.54 4.68 -9.23
C GLU A 72 -15.58 4.54 -10.77
N THR A 73 -14.42 4.50 -11.44
CA THR A 73 -14.31 4.60 -12.90
C THR A 73 -13.90 3.32 -13.61
N GLY A 74 -13.40 2.30 -12.90
CA GLY A 74 -12.92 1.07 -13.51
C GLY A 74 -13.09 -0.13 -12.59
N ASN A 75 -13.85 -1.14 -13.04
CA ASN A 75 -13.99 -2.39 -12.31
C ASN A 75 -12.73 -3.26 -12.50
N PRO A 76 -11.85 -3.40 -11.50
CA PRO A 76 -10.55 -4.05 -11.68
C PRO A 76 -10.63 -5.57 -11.51
N THR A 77 -11.83 -6.16 -11.41
CA THR A 77 -12.05 -7.57 -11.05
C THR A 77 -11.21 -8.54 -11.91
N ILE A 78 -11.02 -8.28 -13.20
CA ILE A 78 -10.22 -9.16 -14.07
C ILE A 78 -8.73 -9.11 -13.70
N LEU A 79 -8.19 -7.90 -13.49
CA LEU A 79 -6.80 -7.72 -13.07
C LEU A 79 -6.56 -8.37 -11.71
N MET A 80 -7.45 -8.12 -10.75
CA MET A 80 -7.29 -8.66 -9.39
C MET A 80 -7.41 -10.17 -9.37
N LYS A 81 -8.33 -10.76 -10.15
CA LYS A 81 -8.42 -12.21 -10.33
C LYS A 81 -7.14 -12.81 -10.92
N ARG A 82 -6.49 -12.13 -11.87
CA ARG A 82 -5.20 -12.57 -12.43
C ARG A 82 -4.07 -12.50 -11.42
N ILE A 83 -4.03 -11.44 -10.62
CA ILE A 83 -3.07 -11.31 -9.51
C ILE A 83 -3.30 -12.44 -8.49
N HIS A 84 -4.55 -12.74 -8.17
CA HIS A 84 -4.89 -13.82 -7.25
C HIS A 84 -4.58 -15.23 -7.80
N SER A 85 -4.85 -15.48 -9.09
CA SER A 85 -4.61 -16.79 -9.72
C SER A 85 -3.15 -17.07 -10.04
N GLY A 86 -2.32 -16.03 -10.15
CA GLY A 86 -0.91 -16.12 -10.47
C GLY A 86 0.01 -16.22 -9.24
N TYR A 87 1.28 -16.57 -9.48
CA TYR A 87 2.36 -16.45 -8.49
C TYR A 87 2.85 -15.00 -8.36
N PHE A 88 1.92 -14.06 -8.22
CA PHE A 88 2.24 -12.65 -8.32
C PHE A 88 2.62 -12.06 -6.96
N ASP A 89 3.91 -11.78 -6.79
CA ASP A 89 4.38 -11.01 -5.64
C ASP A 89 4.13 -9.52 -5.88
N PHE A 90 2.96 -9.02 -5.46
CA PHE A 90 2.58 -7.61 -5.63
C PHE A 90 3.48 -6.66 -4.81
N ARG A 91 4.21 -7.17 -3.81
CA ARG A 91 5.08 -6.37 -2.94
C ARG A 91 6.24 -5.75 -3.73
N ARG A 92 6.60 -6.34 -4.87
CA ARG A 92 7.63 -5.80 -5.79
C ARG A 92 7.25 -4.45 -6.41
N PHE A 93 5.96 -4.08 -6.43
CA PHE A 93 5.50 -2.85 -7.08
C PHE A 93 5.49 -1.62 -6.18
N VAL A 94 5.54 -1.81 -4.86
CA VAL A 94 5.61 -0.69 -3.92
C VAL A 94 7.00 -0.04 -3.92
N ASN A 95 8.04 -0.78 -4.32
CA ASN A 95 9.42 -0.28 -4.36
C ASN A 95 9.91 0.11 -5.77
N ASP A 96 8.98 0.44 -6.67
CA ASP A 96 9.20 0.56 -8.11
C ASP A 96 9.80 -0.72 -8.76
N VAL A 97 9.62 -0.87 -10.06
CA VAL A 97 10.04 -2.05 -10.83
C VAL A 97 10.93 -1.61 -11.98
N SER A 98 12.14 -2.17 -12.02
CA SER A 98 13.01 -2.06 -13.20
C SER A 98 12.51 -2.99 -14.31
N TYR A 99 12.31 -2.45 -15.51
CA TYR A 99 11.70 -3.18 -16.62
C TYR A 99 12.31 -2.83 -17.99
N PRO A 100 12.61 -3.82 -18.86
CA PRO A 100 13.09 -3.54 -20.22
C PRO A 100 12.07 -2.77 -21.05
N LYS A 101 12.52 -1.67 -21.69
CA LYS A 101 11.67 -0.84 -22.56
C LYS A 101 10.94 -1.63 -23.64
N ASP A 102 11.63 -2.56 -24.29
CA ASP A 102 11.05 -3.37 -25.36
C ASP A 102 10.08 -4.45 -24.83
N GLY A 103 10.28 -4.91 -23.59
CA GLY A 103 9.38 -5.85 -22.93
C GLY A 103 8.00 -5.24 -22.69
N LEU A 104 7.92 -3.92 -22.44
CA LEU A 104 6.65 -3.26 -22.16
C LEU A 104 5.65 -3.36 -23.32
N LYS A 105 6.15 -3.41 -24.57
CA LYS A 105 5.34 -3.53 -25.79
C LYS A 105 4.92 -4.96 -26.12
N SER A 106 5.46 -5.95 -25.41
CA SER A 106 5.31 -7.38 -25.72
C SER A 106 4.13 -8.06 -25.01
N TYR A 107 3.22 -7.29 -24.41
CA TYR A 107 2.05 -7.86 -23.73
C TYR A 107 1.22 -8.73 -24.68
N LYS A 108 1.01 -9.98 -24.29
CA LYS A 108 0.09 -10.91 -24.95
C LYS A 108 -0.92 -11.42 -23.93
N ASP A 109 -2.19 -11.32 -24.27
CA ASP A 109 -3.31 -11.61 -23.37
C ASP A 109 -3.67 -13.11 -23.29
N ASP A 110 -2.78 -13.98 -23.77
CA ASP A 110 -3.06 -15.38 -24.08
C ASP A 110 -2.62 -16.39 -23.01
N ASP A 111 -1.94 -15.97 -21.93
CA ASP A 111 -1.48 -16.89 -20.87
C ASP A 111 -1.68 -16.35 -19.44
N LEU A 112 -2.06 -17.25 -18.52
CA LEU A 112 -2.21 -16.98 -17.08
C LEU A 112 -0.84 -16.80 -16.37
N ASN A 113 0.25 -17.19 -17.03
CA ASN A 113 1.63 -17.02 -16.57
C ASN A 113 2.33 -15.77 -17.14
N THR A 114 1.61 -14.90 -17.84
CA THR A 114 2.19 -13.67 -18.41
C THR A 114 2.55 -12.68 -17.30
N ASP A 115 3.75 -12.10 -17.43
CA ASP A 115 4.18 -11.00 -16.57
C ASP A 115 3.18 -9.85 -16.60
N LEU A 116 2.65 -9.46 -15.43
CA LEU A 116 1.59 -8.44 -15.34
C LEU A 116 2.13 -7.01 -15.41
N VAL A 117 3.45 -6.78 -15.44
CA VAL A 117 4.03 -5.42 -15.49
C VAL A 117 3.47 -4.61 -16.68
N PRO A 118 3.44 -5.13 -17.93
CA PRO A 118 2.83 -4.41 -19.04
C PRO A 118 1.33 -4.17 -18.86
N LEU A 119 0.59 -5.15 -18.32
CA LEU A 119 -0.84 -5.00 -18.04
C LEU A 119 -1.09 -3.86 -17.05
N LEU A 120 -0.33 -3.83 -15.94
CA LEU A 120 -0.42 -2.79 -14.93
C LEU A 120 -0.04 -1.41 -15.47
N TYR A 121 0.97 -1.34 -16.34
CA TYR A 121 1.30 -0.10 -17.05
C TYR A 121 0.10 0.34 -17.91
N TYR A 122 -0.33 -0.47 -18.89
CA TYR A 122 -1.38 -0.08 -19.83
C TYR A 122 -2.76 0.17 -19.22
N THR A 123 -3.03 -0.39 -18.03
CA THR A 123 -4.26 -0.15 -17.28
C THR A 123 -4.17 1.03 -16.30
N GLY A 124 -3.04 1.74 -16.28
CA GLY A 124 -2.87 2.96 -15.50
C GLY A 124 -2.37 2.76 -14.06
N TYR A 125 -2.13 1.52 -13.64
CA TYR A 125 -1.62 1.22 -12.29
C TYR A 125 -0.14 1.54 -12.11
N LEU A 126 0.66 1.42 -13.17
CA LEU A 126 2.08 1.80 -13.16
C LEU A 126 2.35 2.87 -14.20
N THR A 127 3.32 3.73 -13.90
CA THR A 127 3.80 4.74 -14.83
C THR A 127 5.33 4.82 -14.82
N ILE A 128 5.92 5.45 -15.83
CA ILE A 128 7.37 5.67 -15.89
C ILE A 128 7.76 6.69 -14.83
N LYS A 129 8.68 6.29 -13.94
CA LYS A 129 9.33 7.13 -12.93
C LYS A 129 10.65 7.69 -13.43
N SER A 130 11.43 6.86 -14.14
CA SER A 130 12.68 7.23 -14.80
C SER A 130 13.01 6.26 -15.93
N TYR A 131 13.93 6.66 -16.80
CA TYR A 131 14.47 5.84 -17.88
C TYR A 131 15.99 5.90 -17.87
N ASP A 132 16.64 4.74 -17.89
CA ASP A 132 18.07 4.59 -18.12
C ASP A 132 18.29 4.22 -19.59
N ASP A 133 18.79 5.17 -20.38
CA ASP A 133 19.06 4.99 -21.82
C ASP A 133 20.19 3.97 -22.07
N SER A 134 21.21 3.93 -21.21
CA SER A 134 22.38 3.05 -21.37
C SER A 134 22.01 1.57 -21.23
N MET A 135 21.08 1.27 -20.33
CA MET A 135 20.57 -0.08 -20.09
C MET A 135 19.25 -0.36 -20.81
N ARG A 136 18.61 0.68 -21.38
CA ARG A 136 17.26 0.65 -21.94
C ARG A 136 16.21 0.13 -20.95
N LEU A 137 16.32 0.57 -19.69
CA LEU A 137 15.45 0.15 -18.59
C LEU A 137 14.56 1.30 -18.14
N TYR A 138 13.26 1.02 -18.00
CA TYR A 138 12.36 1.87 -17.25
C TYR A 138 12.38 1.51 -15.77
N THR A 139 12.24 2.52 -14.92
CA THR A 139 11.74 2.37 -13.55
C THR A 139 10.26 2.68 -13.57
N LEU A 140 9.43 1.71 -13.21
CA LEU A 140 7.97 1.80 -13.22
C LEU A 140 7.42 1.78 -11.79
N GLY A 141 6.45 2.64 -11.48
CA GLY A 141 5.86 2.71 -10.14
C GLY A 141 4.44 3.23 -10.15
N PHE A 142 3.74 3.16 -9.01
CA PHE A 142 2.42 3.76 -8.89
C PHE A 142 2.48 5.26 -9.19
N PRO A 143 1.60 5.82 -10.03
CA PRO A 143 1.69 7.23 -10.41
C PRO A 143 1.54 8.16 -9.20
N ASN A 144 0.57 7.87 -8.33
CA ASN A 144 0.21 8.68 -7.16
C ASN A 144 -0.52 7.84 -6.10
N ASN A 145 -0.89 8.49 -4.99
CA ASN A 145 -1.57 7.85 -3.85
C ASN A 145 -2.95 7.28 -4.21
N GLU A 146 -3.69 7.93 -5.12
CA GLU A 146 -5.02 7.47 -5.52
C GLU A 146 -4.96 6.07 -6.15
N ILE A 147 -4.03 5.89 -7.10
CA ILE A 147 -3.87 4.63 -7.83
C ILE A 147 -3.29 3.54 -6.94
N GLU A 148 -2.29 3.87 -6.13
CA GLU A 148 -1.68 2.92 -5.17
C GLU A 148 -2.72 2.42 -4.16
N LEU A 149 -3.44 3.32 -3.49
CA LEU A 149 -4.49 2.93 -2.53
C LEU A 149 -5.61 2.13 -3.21
N SER A 150 -6.00 2.49 -4.43
CA SER A 150 -6.98 1.72 -5.20
C SER A 150 -6.52 0.30 -5.46
N PHE A 151 -5.26 0.15 -5.86
CA PHE A 151 -4.67 -1.15 -6.14
C PHE A 151 -4.60 -2.01 -4.88
N LEU A 152 -4.05 -1.47 -3.79
CA LEU A 152 -3.91 -2.19 -2.52
C LEU A 152 -5.27 -2.58 -1.91
N ASN A 153 -6.26 -1.69 -1.97
CA ASN A 153 -7.63 -2.01 -1.53
C ASN A 153 -8.28 -3.08 -2.41
N GLY A 154 -8.08 -3.02 -3.73
CA GLY A 154 -8.56 -4.05 -4.65
C GLY A 154 -7.96 -5.42 -4.36
N LEU A 155 -6.65 -5.46 -4.06
CA LEU A 155 -5.96 -6.68 -3.63
C LEU A 155 -6.50 -7.19 -2.29
N ALA A 156 -6.65 -6.32 -1.30
CA ALA A 156 -7.19 -6.70 0.00
C ALA A 156 -8.59 -7.33 -0.15
N ASN A 157 -9.48 -6.73 -0.94
CA ASN A 157 -10.81 -7.27 -1.18
C ASN A 157 -10.80 -8.65 -1.89
N GLU A 158 -9.81 -8.90 -2.74
CA GLU A 158 -9.73 -10.16 -3.50
C GLU A 158 -9.00 -11.27 -2.74
N PHE A 159 -8.01 -10.93 -1.91
CA PHE A 159 -7.39 -11.87 -0.98
C PHE A 159 -8.32 -12.23 0.20
N TYR A 160 -9.10 -11.26 0.68
CA TYR A 160 -9.93 -11.41 1.88
C TYR A 160 -11.41 -11.35 1.49
N ARG A 161 -11.92 -12.46 0.95
CA ARG A 161 -13.36 -12.63 0.66
C ARG A 161 -14.14 -12.73 1.97
N ALA A 162 -14.40 -11.60 2.61
CA ALA A 162 -15.35 -11.55 3.71
C ALA A 162 -16.75 -11.93 3.17
N PRO A 163 -17.39 -12.99 3.68
CA PRO A 163 -18.76 -13.32 3.29
C PRO A 163 -19.69 -12.25 3.88
N ASN A 164 -20.18 -11.34 3.03
CA ASN A 164 -21.21 -10.32 3.29
C ASN A 164 -20.81 -9.20 4.28
N ASP A 165 -20.72 -7.96 3.78
CA ASP A 165 -21.04 -6.63 4.40
C ASP A 165 -20.84 -6.35 5.90
N LEU A 166 -20.14 -7.21 6.64
CA LEU A 166 -19.72 -7.05 8.01
C LEU A 166 -18.26 -7.50 8.05
N MET A 167 -17.35 -6.53 7.98
CA MET A 167 -15.89 -6.68 8.07
C MET A 167 -15.15 -7.14 6.81
N GLY A 168 -15.34 -6.45 5.68
CA GLY A 168 -14.26 -6.34 4.69
C GLY A 168 -13.03 -5.65 5.31
N PHE A 169 -11.84 -5.83 4.71
CA PHE A 169 -10.64 -5.10 5.12
C PHE A 169 -10.96 -3.60 5.21
N ASN A 170 -10.95 -3.05 6.43
CA ASN A 170 -11.22 -1.64 6.66
C ASN A 170 -10.04 -1.03 7.42
N TYR A 171 -9.13 -0.44 6.65
CA TYR A 171 -7.93 0.20 7.17
C TYR A 171 -8.24 1.35 8.14
N ALA A 172 -9.42 1.99 8.07
CA ALA A 172 -9.77 3.09 8.98
C ALA A 172 -9.78 2.63 10.44
N TYR A 173 -10.20 1.38 10.69
CA TYR A 173 -10.17 0.83 12.02
C TYR A 173 -8.75 0.44 12.48
N PHE A 174 -7.89 -0.03 11.58
CA PHE A 174 -6.46 -0.21 11.88
C PHE A 174 -5.82 1.13 12.26
N LEU A 175 -6.11 2.19 11.51
CA LEU A 175 -5.64 3.54 11.81
C LEU A 175 -6.15 4.01 13.18
N GLN A 176 -7.42 3.78 13.49
CA GLN A 176 -7.98 4.13 14.80
C GLN A 176 -7.20 3.46 15.95
N ASP A 177 -6.90 2.17 15.83
CA ASP A 177 -6.16 1.43 16.84
C ASP A 177 -4.70 1.91 16.96
N PHE A 178 -4.05 2.25 15.82
CA PHE A 178 -2.74 2.90 15.83
C PHE A 178 -2.80 4.27 16.52
N TYR A 179 -3.80 5.11 16.26
CA TYR A 179 -3.89 6.43 16.89
C TYR A 179 -4.26 6.36 18.38
N SER A 180 -4.92 5.28 18.83
CA SER A 180 -5.37 5.12 20.21
C SER A 180 -4.34 4.44 21.12
N GLY A 181 -3.37 3.69 20.59
CA GLY A 181 -2.49 2.85 21.41
C GLY A 181 -3.02 1.43 21.62
N ASP A 182 -4.16 1.07 21.01
CA ASP A 182 -4.88 -0.18 21.30
C ASP A 182 -4.31 -1.37 20.53
N VAL A 183 -3.24 -1.94 21.06
CA VAL A 183 -2.57 -3.12 20.48
C VAL A 183 -3.48 -4.35 20.51
N GLU A 184 -4.36 -4.48 21.50
CA GLU A 184 -5.24 -5.66 21.62
C GLU A 184 -6.27 -5.67 20.49
N SER A 185 -6.95 -4.55 20.25
CA SER A 185 -7.86 -4.41 19.10
C SER A 185 -7.12 -4.60 17.77
N LEU A 186 -5.90 -4.05 17.64
CA LEU A 186 -5.10 -4.18 16.44
C LEU A 186 -4.78 -5.65 16.11
N ILE A 187 -4.33 -6.42 17.11
CA ILE A 187 -4.06 -7.86 16.95
C ILE A 187 -5.35 -8.62 16.64
N GLY A 188 -6.46 -8.29 17.30
CA GLY A 188 -7.77 -8.87 17.00
C GLY A 188 -8.21 -8.65 15.55
N ARG A 189 -7.89 -7.50 14.95
CA ARG A 189 -8.16 -7.26 13.51
C ARG A 189 -7.26 -8.06 12.59
N PHE A 190 -5.97 -8.19 12.91
CA PHE A 190 -5.09 -9.10 12.17
C PHE A 190 -5.63 -10.53 12.24
N GLN A 191 -6.05 -11.00 13.42
CA GLN A 191 -6.63 -12.33 13.59
C GLN A 191 -7.89 -12.52 12.74
N ALA A 192 -8.79 -11.52 12.74
CA ALA A 192 -9.98 -11.53 11.91
C ALA A 192 -9.65 -11.60 10.41
N LEU A 193 -8.67 -10.82 9.93
CA LEU A 193 -8.21 -10.88 8.54
C LEU A 193 -7.65 -12.25 8.19
N TYR A 194 -6.78 -12.82 9.02
CA TYR A 194 -6.21 -14.15 8.79
C TYR A 194 -7.28 -15.24 8.72
N SER A 195 -8.33 -15.15 9.53
CA SER A 195 -9.47 -16.07 9.48
C SER A 195 -10.28 -16.01 8.18
N THR A 196 -10.16 -14.97 7.37
CA THR A 196 -10.85 -14.88 6.06
C THR A 196 -10.07 -15.54 4.92
N ILE A 197 -8.79 -15.85 5.13
CA ILE A 197 -7.97 -16.49 4.11
C ILE A 197 -8.49 -17.91 3.92
N PRO A 198 -8.90 -18.32 2.70
CA PRO A 198 -9.40 -19.66 2.47
C PRO A 198 -8.40 -20.69 2.96
N TYR A 199 -8.87 -21.74 3.65
CA TYR A 199 -8.06 -22.93 3.86
C TYR A 199 -7.72 -23.51 2.49
N ALA A 200 -6.55 -23.17 1.95
CA ALA A 200 -6.00 -23.91 0.83
C ALA A 200 -5.91 -25.37 1.29
N ASN A 201 -6.47 -26.29 0.50
CA ASN A 201 -6.39 -27.73 0.74
C ASN A 201 -4.95 -28.27 0.59
N ASP A 202 -3.98 -27.39 0.33
CA ASP A 202 -2.57 -27.72 0.27
C ASP A 202 -1.93 -27.48 1.65
N ASP A 203 -1.48 -28.56 2.29
CA ASP A 203 -0.64 -28.59 3.50
C ASP A 203 0.79 -28.07 3.23
N ASN A 204 0.93 -27.01 2.43
CA ASN A 204 2.22 -26.50 2.02
C ASN A 204 2.53 -25.20 2.76
N ASP A 205 3.37 -25.31 3.79
CA ASP A 205 3.80 -24.24 4.70
C ASP A 205 4.27 -22.96 3.98
N LYS A 206 4.81 -23.08 2.76
CA LYS A 206 5.26 -21.92 1.96
C LYS A 206 4.12 -20.98 1.56
N TRP A 207 2.91 -21.51 1.35
CA TRP A 207 1.75 -20.68 1.00
C TRP A 207 1.23 -19.94 2.22
N VAL A 208 1.24 -20.61 3.37
CA VAL A 208 0.83 -20.03 4.65
C VAL A 208 1.75 -18.87 5.05
N GLU A 209 3.07 -19.05 4.94
CA GLU A 209 4.03 -17.96 5.21
C GLU A 209 3.85 -16.77 4.26
N ARG A 210 3.58 -17.04 2.98
CA ARG A 210 3.35 -16.00 1.97
C ARG A 210 2.08 -15.21 2.27
N ASP A 211 0.99 -15.90 2.60
CA ASP A 211 -0.29 -15.27 2.93
C ASP A 211 -0.16 -14.43 4.22
N PHE A 212 0.60 -14.92 5.19
CA PHE A 212 0.98 -14.17 6.40
C PHE A 212 1.66 -12.84 6.07
N GLN A 213 2.73 -12.90 5.27
CA GLN A 213 3.49 -11.72 4.86
C GLN A 213 2.66 -10.76 4.01
N ASN A 214 1.75 -11.27 3.17
CA ASN A 214 0.88 -10.45 2.34
C ASN A 214 -0.09 -9.60 3.18
N VAL A 215 -0.70 -10.16 4.24
CA VAL A 215 -1.58 -9.39 5.14
C VAL A 215 -0.83 -8.27 5.82
N ILE A 216 0.32 -8.58 6.45
CA ILE A 216 1.15 -7.59 7.14
C ILE A 216 1.54 -6.49 6.15
N PHE A 217 2.06 -6.88 4.99
CA PHE A 217 2.48 -5.94 3.98
C PHE A 217 1.33 -5.02 3.54
N LEU A 218 0.15 -5.58 3.23
CA LEU A 218 -1.01 -4.78 2.81
C LEU A 218 -1.45 -3.81 3.90
N VAL A 219 -1.64 -4.29 5.13
CA VAL A 219 -2.07 -3.47 6.26
C VAL A 219 -1.11 -2.30 6.47
N PHE A 220 0.19 -2.58 6.59
CA PHE A 220 1.18 -1.55 6.90
C PHE A 220 1.48 -0.62 5.71
N THR A 221 1.41 -1.10 4.46
CA THR A 221 1.56 -0.23 3.29
C THR A 221 0.38 0.73 3.19
N ILE A 222 -0.86 0.23 3.32
CA ILE A 222 -2.07 1.08 3.27
C ILE A 222 -2.07 2.06 4.44
N CYS A 223 -1.76 1.61 5.66
CA CYS A 223 -1.67 2.50 6.82
C CYS A 223 -0.49 3.49 6.67
N GLY A 224 0.58 3.12 5.97
CA GLY A 224 1.75 3.94 5.65
C GLY A 224 1.43 5.25 4.93
N HIS A 225 0.30 5.33 4.23
CA HIS A 225 -0.19 6.58 3.64
C HIS A 225 -0.70 7.59 4.68
N PHE A 226 -0.98 7.15 5.92
CA PHE A 226 -1.61 7.94 6.97
C PHE A 226 -0.76 8.01 8.25
N VAL A 227 0.10 7.02 8.49
CA VAL A 227 1.07 6.96 9.59
C VAL A 227 2.44 6.62 9.03
N VAL A 228 3.52 7.11 9.64
CA VAL A 228 4.87 6.79 9.15
C VAL A 228 5.15 5.32 9.46
N SER A 229 5.29 4.49 8.42
CA SER A 229 5.52 3.05 8.56
C SER A 229 6.77 2.61 7.79
N GLU A 230 7.73 2.00 8.47
CA GLU A 230 8.92 1.37 7.86
C GLU A 230 8.79 -0.16 7.95
N LEU A 231 8.57 -0.83 6.81
CA LEU A 231 8.45 -2.28 6.74
C LEU A 231 9.75 -2.91 6.22
N HIS A 232 10.36 -3.78 7.02
CA HIS A 232 11.49 -4.60 6.62
C HIS A 232 11.05 -6.07 6.59
N SER A 233 10.94 -6.65 5.39
CA SER A 233 10.53 -8.05 5.23
C SER A 233 11.69 -8.90 4.69
N SER A 234 12.02 -9.98 5.39
CA SER A 234 12.92 -11.04 4.91
C SER A 234 12.34 -12.41 5.32
N LYS A 235 12.68 -13.52 4.64
CA LYS A 235 12.09 -14.87 4.86
C LYS A 235 11.66 -15.15 6.32
N GLY A 236 10.36 -15.26 6.57
CA GLY A 236 9.75 -15.52 7.88
C GLY A 236 9.81 -14.38 8.91
N ARG A 237 10.19 -13.17 8.51
CA ARG A 237 10.45 -12.01 9.39
C ARG A 237 9.82 -10.76 8.79
N ALA A 238 8.98 -10.11 9.57
CA ALA A 238 8.56 -8.75 9.30
C ALA A 238 8.90 -7.92 10.54
N ASP A 239 9.72 -6.88 10.32
CA ASP A 239 10.02 -5.88 11.32
C ASP A 239 9.32 -4.61 10.84
N THR A 240 8.40 -4.06 11.65
CA THR A 240 7.66 -2.86 11.27
C THR A 240 7.75 -1.79 12.34
N ILE A 241 8.11 -0.57 11.94
CA ILE A 241 8.04 0.60 12.81
C ILE A 241 6.86 1.42 12.37
N VAL A 242 5.88 1.68 13.25
CA VAL A 242 4.77 2.60 12.97
C VAL A 242 4.85 3.78 13.91
N VAL A 243 4.72 4.99 13.38
CA VAL A 243 4.90 6.23 14.14
C VAL A 243 3.74 7.18 13.84
N ASN A 244 3.08 7.66 14.91
CA ASN A 244 2.10 8.74 14.85
C ASN A 244 2.45 9.88 15.82
N ASP A 245 1.49 10.75 16.13
CA ASP A 245 1.67 11.92 17.00
C ASP A 245 1.84 11.56 18.48
N LYS A 246 1.41 10.36 18.91
CA LYS A 246 1.38 9.92 20.31
C LYS A 246 2.21 8.68 20.61
N TYR A 247 2.36 7.79 19.63
CA TYR A 247 2.91 6.46 19.80
C TYR A 247 4.00 6.15 18.76
N VAL A 248 4.97 5.38 19.20
CA VAL A 248 5.93 4.66 18.35
C VAL A 248 5.73 3.17 18.60
N TYR A 249 5.38 2.43 17.57
CA TYR A 249 5.23 0.98 17.62
C TYR A 249 6.44 0.33 16.98
N LEU A 250 7.00 -0.68 17.66
CA LEU A 250 8.01 -1.58 17.13
C LEU A 250 7.40 -2.98 17.08
N PHE A 251 7.02 -3.44 15.89
CA PHE A 251 6.52 -4.78 15.67
C PHE A 251 7.64 -5.71 15.24
N GLU A 252 7.65 -6.91 15.82
CA GLU A 252 8.42 -8.04 15.33
C GLU A 252 7.48 -9.23 15.21
N PHE A 253 7.43 -9.80 14.02
CA PHE A 253 6.59 -10.94 13.70
C PHE A 253 7.44 -12.22 13.55
N LYS A 254 7.00 -13.30 14.19
CA LYS A 254 7.56 -14.65 14.07
C LYS A 254 6.52 -15.64 13.55
N MET A 255 7.00 -16.66 12.85
CA MET A 255 6.21 -17.83 12.47
C MET A 255 6.71 -19.05 13.24
N ASP A 256 5.79 -19.79 13.85
CA ASP A 256 6.03 -21.03 14.61
C ASP A 256 7.16 -20.92 15.65
N SER A 257 7.21 -19.78 16.34
CA SER A 257 8.09 -19.54 17.48
C SER A 257 7.24 -19.14 18.68
N ASP A 258 7.57 -18.03 19.34
CA ASP A 258 6.85 -17.48 20.48
C ASP A 258 7.00 -15.95 20.50
N ALA A 259 6.07 -15.28 21.16
CA ALA A 259 6.04 -13.82 21.21
C ALA A 259 7.17 -13.21 22.07
N GLN A 260 7.77 -13.98 22.99
CA GLN A 260 8.90 -13.51 23.79
C GLN A 260 10.15 -13.37 22.92
N THR A 261 10.46 -14.38 22.10
CA THR A 261 11.57 -14.36 21.15
C THR A 261 11.46 -13.17 20.20
N ALA A 262 10.24 -12.81 19.78
CA ALA A 262 10.00 -11.60 19.00
C ALA A 262 10.35 -10.31 19.78
N LEU A 263 9.86 -10.18 21.02
CA LEU A 263 10.18 -9.02 21.88
C LEU A 263 11.68 -8.91 22.19
N ASP A 264 12.33 -10.03 22.47
CA ASP A 264 13.75 -10.07 22.77
C ASP A 264 14.56 -9.59 21.57
N GLN A 265 14.19 -10.00 20.35
CA GLN A 265 14.83 -9.50 19.13
C GLN A 265 14.67 -7.98 18.94
N ILE A 266 13.51 -7.40 19.28
CA ILE A 266 13.33 -5.94 19.24
C ILE A 266 14.35 -5.24 20.15
N ASN A 267 14.58 -5.82 21.34
CA ASN A 267 15.51 -5.27 22.32
C ASN A 267 16.97 -5.45 21.87
N GLU A 268 17.33 -6.62 21.34
CA GLU A 268 18.69 -6.94 20.86
C GLU A 268 19.14 -6.03 19.71
N LYS A 269 18.23 -5.72 18.78
CA LYS A 269 18.53 -4.84 17.63
C LYS A 269 18.58 -3.35 17.99
N ASP A 270 18.30 -2.97 19.24
CA ASP A 270 18.21 -1.59 19.74
C ASP A 270 17.38 -0.66 18.83
N TYR A 271 16.28 -1.17 18.26
CA TYR A 271 15.37 -0.34 17.45
C TYR A 271 14.81 0.85 18.24
N ALA A 272 14.63 0.65 19.55
CA ALA A 272 14.21 1.68 20.50
C ALA A 272 15.25 2.81 20.67
N GLY A 273 16.53 2.55 20.38
CA GLY A 273 17.62 3.49 20.59
C GLY A 273 17.41 4.84 19.90
N ARG A 274 16.83 4.83 18.69
CA ARG A 274 16.55 6.05 17.91
C ARG A 274 15.41 6.91 18.48
N PHE A 275 14.61 6.36 19.39
CA PHE A 275 13.45 7.02 20.00
C PHE A 275 13.66 7.39 21.48
N LYS A 276 14.90 7.28 22.01
CA LYS A 276 15.20 7.57 23.43
C LYS A 276 14.85 8.99 23.90
N MET A 277 14.91 9.97 23.00
CA MET A 277 14.55 11.38 23.26
C MET A 277 13.19 11.74 22.68
N ASP A 278 12.44 10.76 22.21
CA ASP A 278 11.11 10.94 21.67
C ASP A 278 10.10 11.11 22.82
N GLY A 279 9.23 12.11 22.73
CA GLY A 279 8.19 12.37 23.74
C GLY A 279 6.99 11.43 23.63
N ARG A 280 6.92 10.63 22.57
CA ARG A 280 5.84 9.67 22.31
C ARG A 280 6.02 8.40 23.13
N LYS A 281 4.91 7.70 23.36
CA LYS A 281 4.94 6.41 24.06
C LYS A 281 5.44 5.31 23.12
N LEU A 282 6.51 4.64 23.52
CA LEU A 282 7.06 3.49 22.80
C LEU A 282 6.27 2.22 23.17
N LEU A 283 5.87 1.44 22.17
CA LEU A 283 5.18 0.16 22.31
C LEU A 283 5.92 -0.89 21.48
N LYS A 284 6.58 -1.83 22.15
CA LYS A 284 7.21 -2.99 21.51
C LYS A 284 6.19 -4.12 21.48
N VAL A 285 5.94 -4.68 20.31
CA VAL A 285 4.91 -5.70 20.09
C VAL A 285 5.56 -6.90 19.41
N GLY A 286 5.75 -7.97 20.19
CA GLY A 286 6.19 -9.26 19.67
C GLY A 286 4.97 -10.12 19.33
N VAL A 287 4.91 -10.66 18.12
CA VAL A 287 3.76 -11.40 17.61
C VAL A 287 4.21 -12.75 17.07
N ASN A 288 3.53 -13.82 17.47
CA ASN A 288 3.73 -15.16 16.93
C ASN A 288 2.52 -15.62 16.13
N PHE A 289 2.79 -16.04 14.91
CA PHE A 289 1.84 -16.67 14.01
C PHE A 289 2.09 -18.17 13.97
N SER A 290 1.03 -18.97 14.10
CA SER A 290 1.12 -20.41 13.91
C SER A 290 0.74 -20.77 12.47
N SER A 291 1.64 -21.46 11.76
CA SER A 291 1.33 -22.00 10.43
C SER A 291 0.22 -23.06 10.49
N LYS A 292 0.18 -23.82 11.57
CA LYS A 292 -0.84 -24.84 11.83
C LYS A 292 -2.23 -24.23 12.04
N GLU A 293 -2.34 -23.26 12.94
CA GLU A 293 -3.63 -22.60 13.22
C GLU A 293 -3.97 -21.54 12.15
N LYS A 294 -3.01 -21.23 11.27
CA LYS A 294 -3.08 -20.19 10.23
C LYS A 294 -3.51 -18.83 10.81
N ASN A 295 -3.07 -18.53 12.02
CA ASN A 295 -3.46 -17.32 12.74
C ASN A 295 -2.41 -16.89 13.78
N ILE A 296 -2.53 -15.66 14.28
CA ILE A 296 -1.79 -15.17 15.45
C ILE A 296 -2.30 -15.92 16.67
N THR A 297 -1.40 -16.62 17.36
CA THR A 297 -1.73 -17.42 18.56
C THR A 297 -1.18 -16.81 19.84
N GLU A 298 -0.16 -15.96 19.75
CA GLU A 298 0.45 -15.30 20.91
C GLU A 298 0.94 -13.91 20.51
N TRP A 299 0.78 -12.94 21.41
CA TRP A 299 1.44 -11.64 21.31
C TRP A 299 1.82 -11.14 22.70
N LYS A 300 2.84 -10.28 22.75
CA LYS A 300 3.27 -9.60 23.98
C LYS A 300 3.57 -8.15 23.69
N VAL A 301 3.26 -7.30 24.67
CA VAL A 301 3.51 -5.87 24.61
C VAL A 301 4.46 -5.47 25.73
N SER A 302 5.48 -4.69 25.40
CA SER A 302 6.36 -4.03 26.37
C SER A 302 6.40 -2.54 26.06
N GLU A 303 6.36 -1.72 27.11
CA GLU A 303 6.58 -0.28 27.03
C GLU A 303 8.08 0.04 27.16
#